data_AF-F3FI82-F1
#
_entry.id   AF-F3FI82-F1
#
_cell.length_a   1.000
_cell.length_b   1.000
_cell.length_c   1.000
_cell.angle_alpha   90.00
_cell.angle_beta   90.00
_cell.angle_gamma   90.00
#
_symmetry.space_group_name_H-M   'P 1'
#
loop_
_entity.id
_entity.type
_entity.pdbx_description
1 polymer ?
#
loop_
_entity_poly.entity_id
_entity_poly.type
_entity_poly.pdbx_seq_one_letter_code
_entity_poly.pdbx_strand_id
1 'polypeptide(L)'
;MSSLEIAELTGKRHDSVIRDIRNMLAELESDLHSFEEIYKDQGGRTYPCFNLDRHHTECLLTGYSAKMRMAVIKRWHELEEGESRKVELSNGAIIESLSGLQTEVKILKEMIQSIIAGPGVVREVTELSFESSYKDSTGRSYVDSTSLAGM
;
A
#
# COMPACT_ATOMS: atom_id res chain seq x y z
N MET A 1 13.85 -8.36 -1.53
CA MET A 1 14.44 -9.26 -0.52
C MET A 1 15.89 -9.51 -0.89
N SER A 2 16.80 -9.31 0.05
CA SER A 2 18.23 -9.38 -0.24
C SER A 2 18.77 -10.82 -0.30
N SER A 3 19.83 -11.05 -1.07
CA SER A 3 20.51 -12.35 -1.13
C SER A 3 21.13 -12.76 0.21
N LEU A 4 21.47 -11.80 1.07
CA LEU A 4 21.91 -12.04 2.45
C LEU A 4 20.78 -12.61 3.31
N GLU A 5 19.62 -11.98 3.24
CA GLU A 5 18.41 -12.42 3.95
C GLU A 5 17.95 -13.80 3.45
N ILE A 6 18.00 -14.04 2.14
CA ILE A 6 17.72 -15.36 1.57
C ILE A 6 18.72 -16.41 2.11
N ALA A 7 20.01 -16.07 2.19
CA ALA A 7 21.02 -16.97 2.75
C ALA A 7 20.75 -17.30 4.22
N GLU A 8 20.37 -16.30 5.02
CA GLU A 8 20.00 -16.47 6.42
C GLU A 8 18.76 -17.36 6.59
N LEU A 9 17.68 -17.08 5.87
CA LEU A 9 16.41 -17.82 5.95
C LEU A 9 16.55 -19.27 5.48
N THR A 10 17.37 -19.51 4.46
CA THR A 10 17.53 -20.84 3.86
C THR A 10 18.65 -21.65 4.51
N GLY A 11 19.56 -21.02 5.25
CA GLY A 11 20.77 -21.62 5.78
C GLY A 11 21.82 -21.96 4.71
N LYS A 12 21.65 -21.46 3.48
CA LYS A 12 22.64 -21.62 2.40
C LYS A 12 23.78 -20.63 2.59
N ARG A 13 24.99 -20.99 2.13
CA ARG A 13 26.09 -20.01 2.06
C ARG A 13 25.74 -18.90 1.06
N HIS A 14 26.06 -17.66 1.40
CA HIS A 14 25.72 -16.47 0.60
C HIS A 14 26.28 -16.54 -0.83
N ASP A 15 27.49 -17.05 -1.01
CA ASP A 15 28.08 -17.25 -2.34
C ASP A 15 27.31 -18.26 -3.21
N SER A 16 26.72 -19.28 -2.60
CA SER A 16 25.87 -20.26 -3.28
C SER A 16 24.56 -19.62 -3.72
N VAL A 17 23.96 -18.77 -2.88
CA VAL A 17 22.77 -17.99 -3.24
C VAL A 17 23.08 -17.03 -4.39
N ILE A 18 24.20 -16.28 -4.33
CA ILE A 18 24.64 -15.41 -5.43
C ILE A 18 24.79 -16.18 -6.74
N ARG A 19 25.43 -17.36 -6.70
CA ARG A 19 25.59 -18.20 -7.89
C ARG A 19 24.24 -18.63 -8.46
N ASP A 20 23.32 -19.07 -7.61
CA ASP A 20 21.99 -19.49 -8.03
C ASP A 20 21.20 -18.32 -8.64
N ILE A 21 21.31 -17.11 -8.08
CA ILE A 21 20.70 -15.89 -8.62
C ILE A 21 21.26 -15.55 -10.01
N ARG A 22 22.58 -15.59 -10.18
CA ARG A 22 23.22 -15.31 -11.48
C ARG A 22 22.78 -16.30 -12.55
N ASN A 23 22.73 -17.58 -12.20
CA ASN A 23 22.26 -18.63 -13.12
C ASN A 23 20.79 -18.40 -13.51
N MET A 24 19.92 -18.13 -12.52
CA MET A 24 18.51 -17.85 -12.76
C MET A 24 18.32 -16.61 -13.65
N LEU A 25 18.99 -15.50 -13.36
CA LEU A 25 18.87 -14.28 -14.16
C LEU A 25 19.40 -14.46 -15.59
N ALA A 26 20.46 -15.26 -15.76
CA ALA A 26 20.95 -15.62 -17.09
C ALA A 26 19.94 -16.48 -17.88
N GLU A 27 19.28 -17.43 -17.22
CA GLU A 27 18.22 -18.25 -17.83
C GLU A 27 16.98 -17.42 -18.18
N LEU A 28 16.68 -16.38 -17.40
CA LEU A 28 15.59 -15.44 -17.65
C LEU A 28 15.94 -14.33 -18.65
N GLU A 29 17.17 -14.33 -19.20
CA GLU A 29 17.69 -13.24 -20.05
C GLU A 29 17.51 -11.85 -19.43
N SER A 30 17.56 -11.78 -18.09
CA SER A 30 17.32 -10.57 -17.31
C SER A 30 18.62 -9.84 -17.03
N ASP A 31 18.57 -8.50 -16.99
CA ASP A 31 19.74 -7.68 -16.69
C ASP A 31 20.20 -7.88 -15.24
N LEU A 32 21.42 -8.37 -15.08
CA LEU A 32 22.03 -8.62 -13.78
C LEU A 32 22.20 -7.33 -12.97
N HIS A 33 22.49 -6.21 -13.63
CA HIS A 33 22.78 -4.94 -12.98
C HIS A 33 21.55 -4.33 -12.31
N SER A 34 20.35 -4.67 -12.80
CA SER A 34 19.07 -4.23 -12.25
C SER A 34 18.83 -4.72 -10.81
N PHE A 35 19.54 -5.76 -10.37
CA PHE A 35 19.37 -6.36 -9.04
C PHE A 35 20.63 -6.29 -8.18
N GLU A 36 21.76 -5.86 -8.73
CA GLU A 36 23.05 -5.86 -8.04
C GLU A 36 23.15 -4.72 -7.02
N GLU A 37 23.58 -5.05 -5.81
CA GLU A 37 23.85 -4.10 -4.73
C GLU A 37 25.20 -4.39 -4.08
N ILE A 38 25.67 -3.48 -3.23
CA ILE A 38 26.89 -3.66 -2.44
C ILE A 38 26.53 -3.55 -0.97
N TYR A 39 26.98 -4.52 -0.17
CA TYR A 39 26.92 -4.44 1.28
C TYR A 39 28.31 -4.30 1.89
N LYS A 40 28.37 -3.74 3.10
CA LYS A 40 29.59 -3.66 3.90
C LYS A 40 29.54 -4.68 5.01
N ASP A 41 30.63 -5.43 5.17
CA ASP A 41 30.79 -6.30 6.33
C ASP A 41 31.15 -5.49 7.59
N GLN A 42 31.26 -6.20 8.73
CA GLN A 42 31.65 -5.58 10.01
C GLN A 42 33.07 -4.99 9.98
N GLY A 43 33.93 -5.46 9.07
CA GLY A 43 35.29 -4.95 8.86
C GLY A 43 35.37 -3.77 7.87
N GLY A 44 34.23 -3.27 7.38
CA GLY A 44 34.16 -2.17 6.42
C GLY A 44 34.50 -2.58 4.98
N ARG A 45 34.67 -3.87 4.70
CA ARG A 45 34.92 -4.40 3.35
C ARG A 45 33.61 -4.49 2.59
N THR A 46 33.66 -4.14 1.30
CA THR A 46 32.50 -4.16 0.42
C THR A 46 32.42 -5.48 -0.33
N TYR A 47 31.22 -6.05 -0.39
CA TYR A 47 30.91 -7.29 -1.10
C TYR A 47 29.65 -7.12 -1.94
N PRO A 48 29.56 -7.80 -3.10
CA PRO A 48 28.35 -7.78 -3.91
C PRO A 48 27.23 -8.55 -3.20
N CYS A 49 26.02 -8.03 -3.28
CA CYS A 49 24.77 -8.72 -2.97
C CYS A 49 23.76 -8.47 -4.09
N PHE A 50 22.58 -9.07 -3.95
CA PHE A 50 21.49 -8.90 -4.89
C PHE A 50 20.23 -8.57 -4.10
N ASN A 51 19.36 -7.75 -4.66
CA ASN A 51 18.06 -7.47 -4.09
C ASN A 51 16.98 -7.84 -5.11
N LEU A 52 16.23 -8.90 -4.82
CA LEU A 52 15.23 -9.44 -5.73
C LEU A 52 13.84 -8.94 -5.35
N ASP A 53 12.99 -8.71 -6.36
CA ASP A 53 11.56 -8.53 -6.12
C ASP A 53 10.87 -9.84 -5.70
N ARG A 54 9.57 -9.77 -5.43
CA ARG A 54 8.77 -10.92 -5.02
C ARG A 54 8.82 -12.06 -6.05
N HIS A 55 8.67 -11.74 -7.34
CA HIS A 55 8.58 -12.73 -8.41
C HIS A 55 9.90 -13.43 -8.69
N HIS A 56 11.01 -12.69 -8.73
CA HIS A 56 12.35 -13.25 -8.89
C HIS A 56 12.75 -14.08 -7.67
N THR A 57 12.34 -13.66 -6.46
CA THR A 57 12.54 -14.49 -5.26
C THR A 57 11.77 -15.80 -5.39
N GLU A 58 10.50 -15.77 -5.78
CA GLU A 58 9.69 -16.98 -5.98
C GLU A 58 10.26 -17.90 -7.05
N CYS A 59 10.71 -17.34 -8.18
CA CYS A 59 11.36 -18.08 -9.25
C CYS A 59 12.62 -18.81 -8.74
N LEU A 60 13.50 -18.12 -8.02
CA LEU A 60 14.70 -18.69 -7.41
C LEU A 60 14.36 -19.88 -6.50
N LEU A 61 13.31 -19.71 -5.70
CA LEU A 61 12.88 -20.71 -4.72
C LEU A 61 12.38 -22.01 -5.37
N THR A 62 11.90 -21.99 -6.61
CA THR A 62 11.42 -23.21 -7.30
C THR A 62 12.48 -24.32 -7.33
N GLY A 63 13.77 -23.96 -7.40
CA GLY A 63 14.90 -24.89 -7.36
C GLY A 63 15.36 -25.28 -5.94
N TYR A 64 14.78 -24.71 -4.88
CA TYR A 64 15.19 -24.95 -3.49
C TYR A 64 14.30 -25.99 -2.80
N SER A 65 14.75 -26.55 -1.68
CA SER A 65 13.97 -27.52 -0.91
C SER A 65 12.68 -26.90 -0.34
N ALA A 66 11.63 -27.72 -0.15
CA ALA A 66 10.35 -27.23 0.39
C ALA A 66 10.49 -26.49 1.73
N LYS A 67 11.42 -26.94 2.60
CA LYS A 67 11.73 -26.28 3.88
C LYS A 67 12.27 -24.85 3.66
N MET A 68 13.20 -24.69 2.73
CA MET A 68 13.78 -23.39 2.37
C MET A 68 12.73 -22.46 1.76
N ARG A 69 11.91 -22.98 0.83
CA ARG A 69 10.82 -22.20 0.22
C ARG A 69 9.86 -21.68 1.28
N MET A 70 9.44 -22.54 2.21
CA MET A 70 8.49 -22.16 3.24
C MET A 70 9.05 -21.09 4.19
N ALA A 71 10.34 -21.14 4.53
CA ALA A 71 10.98 -20.12 5.36
C ALA A 71 10.92 -18.73 4.71
N VAL A 72 11.22 -18.67 3.40
CA VAL A 72 11.23 -17.40 2.66
C VAL A 72 9.80 -16.90 2.38
N ILE A 73 8.87 -17.79 2.06
CA ILE A 73 7.45 -17.44 1.85
C ILE A 73 6.85 -16.82 3.12
N LYS A 74 7.13 -17.39 4.29
CA LYS A 74 6.67 -16.84 5.58
C LYS A 74 7.18 -15.41 5.79
N ARG A 75 8.46 -15.17 5.53
CA ARG A 75 9.04 -13.83 5.64
C ARG A 75 8.33 -12.83 4.72
N TRP A 76 8.00 -13.22 3.49
CA TRP A 76 7.26 -12.33 2.60
C TRP A 76 5.85 -12.02 3.12
N HIS A 77 5.13 -13.00 3.64
CA HIS A 77 3.84 -12.76 4.27
C HIS A 77 3.94 -11.81 5.47
N GLU A 78 4.96 -11.95 6.32
CA GLU A 78 5.19 -11.03 7.44
C GLU A 78 5.38 -9.57 6.96
N LEU A 79 6.09 -9.37 5.85
CA LEU A 79 6.27 -8.04 5.24
C LEU A 79 4.94 -7.47 4.71
N GLU A 80 4.16 -8.29 4.00
CA GLU A 80 2.86 -7.90 3.42
C GLU A 80 1.80 -7.62 4.50
N GLU A 81 1.78 -8.41 5.57
CA GLU A 81 0.89 -8.19 6.72
C GLU A 81 1.28 -6.93 7.49
N GLY A 82 2.58 -6.66 7.64
CA GLY A 82 3.09 -5.45 8.28
C GLY A 82 2.70 -4.18 7.51
N GLU A 83 2.82 -4.21 6.19
CA GLU A 83 2.39 -3.11 5.32
C GLU A 83 0.87 -2.93 5.36
N SER A 84 0.11 -4.01 5.27
CA SER A 84 -1.36 -3.97 5.32
C SER A 84 -1.86 -3.36 6.64
N ARG A 85 -1.29 -3.78 7.77
CA ARG A 85 -1.63 -3.22 9.10
C ARG A 85 -1.32 -1.74 9.21
N LYS A 86 -0.20 -1.28 8.64
CA LYS A 86 0.17 0.14 8.64
C LYS A 86 -0.83 0.98 7.86
N VAL A 87 -1.30 0.48 6.72
CA VAL A 87 -2.34 1.12 5.91
C VAL A 87 -3.67 1.16 6.66
N GLU A 88 -4.08 0.07 7.31
CA GLU A 88 -5.29 0.03 8.13
C GLU A 88 -5.27 1.06 9.27
N LEU A 89 -4.16 1.15 10.01
CA LEU A 89 -3.98 2.13 11.08
C LEU A 89 -4.04 3.57 10.55
N SER A 90 -3.41 3.83 9.40
CA SER A 90 -3.46 5.13 8.73
C SER A 90 -4.88 5.50 8.31
N ASN A 91 -5.60 4.56 7.70
CA ASN A 91 -6.97 4.78 7.25
C ASN A 91 -7.92 5.01 8.43
N GLY A 92 -7.75 4.27 9.54
CA GLY A 92 -8.50 4.48 10.77
C GLY A 92 -8.37 5.90 11.31
N ALA A 93 -7.14 6.41 11.40
CA ALA A 93 -6.88 7.78 11.86
C ALA A 93 -7.49 8.86 10.95
N ILE A 94 -7.46 8.64 9.63
CA ILE A 94 -8.10 9.54 8.65
C ILE A 94 -9.63 9.52 8.82
N ILE A 95 -10.23 8.35 8.94
CA ILE A 95 -11.70 8.20 9.11
C ILE A 95 -12.15 8.87 10.41
N GLU A 96 -11.44 8.68 11.51
CA GLU A 96 -11.76 9.31 12.80
C GLU A 96 -11.73 10.85 12.67
N SER A 97 -10.66 11.39 12.08
CA SER A 97 -10.52 12.83 11.84
C SER A 97 -11.65 13.40 10.96
N LEU A 98 -11.99 12.71 9.87
CA LEU A 98 -13.08 13.12 8.97
C LEU A 98 -14.44 13.07 9.66
N SER A 99 -14.70 12.04 10.48
CA SER A 99 -15.96 11.92 11.23
C SER A 99 -16.14 13.04 12.26
N GLY A 100 -15.04 13.48 12.89
CA GLY A 100 -15.03 14.63 13.80
C GLY A 100 -15.41 15.92 13.07
N LEU A 101 -14.74 16.20 11.95
CA LEU A 101 -15.05 17.38 11.12
C LEU A 101 -16.48 17.36 10.58
N GLN A 102 -16.99 16.20 10.14
CA GLN A 102 -18.39 16.07 9.71
C GLN A 102 -19.38 16.40 10.84
N THR A 103 -19.06 16.00 12.07
CA THR A 103 -19.88 16.31 13.25
C THR A 103 -19.87 17.80 13.54
N GLU A 104 -18.71 18.45 13.51
CA GLU A 104 -18.59 19.91 13.68
C GLU A 104 -19.36 20.68 12.61
N VAL A 105 -19.24 20.29 11.34
CA VAL A 105 -19.98 20.90 10.22
C VAL A 105 -21.49 20.73 10.41
N LYS A 106 -21.94 19.56 10.87
CA LYS A 106 -23.36 19.31 11.16
C LYS A 106 -23.87 20.23 12.27
N ILE A 107 -23.12 20.34 13.38
CA ILE A 107 -23.47 21.24 14.50
C ILE A 107 -23.56 22.69 14.01
N LEU A 108 -22.58 23.16 13.23
CA LEU A 108 -22.58 24.52 12.68
C LEU A 108 -23.80 24.77 11.78
N LYS A 109 -24.19 23.78 10.96
CA LYS A 109 -25.38 23.88 10.09
C LYS A 109 -26.67 24.04 10.92
N GLU A 110 -26.83 23.25 11.98
CA GLU A 110 -27.98 23.32 12.90
C GLU A 110 -28.02 24.68 13.64
N MET A 111 -26.87 25.18 14.10
CA MET A 111 -26.78 26.50 14.73
C MET A 111 -27.23 27.62 13.79
N ILE A 112 -26.73 27.63 12.54
CA ILE A 112 -27.11 28.65 11.54
C ILE A 112 -28.62 28.60 11.26
N GLN A 113 -29.20 27.41 11.11
CA GLN A 113 -30.65 27.24 10.91
C GLN A 113 -31.45 27.86 12.06
N SER A 114 -31.03 27.65 13.31
CA SER A 114 -31.71 28.22 14.49
C SER A 114 -31.68 29.75 14.52
N ILE A 115 -30.59 30.36 14.06
CA ILE A 115 -30.43 31.83 14.01
C ILE A 115 -31.32 32.43 12.91
N ILE A 116 -31.37 31.79 11.74
CA ILE A 116 -32.20 32.26 10.61
C ILE A 116 -33.70 32.08 10.92
N ALA A 117 -34.08 31.04 11.68
CA ALA A 117 -35.46 30.73 12.05
C ALA A 117 -36.07 31.60 13.17
N GLY A 118 -35.46 32.74 13.52
CA GLY A 118 -36.02 33.69 14.49
C GLY A 118 -37.45 34.15 14.14
N PRO A 119 -38.25 34.60 15.14
CA PRO A 119 -39.68 34.83 14.97
C PRO A 119 -39.94 36.02 14.02
N GLY A 120 -40.16 35.71 12.73
CA GLY A 120 -40.62 36.72 11.77
C GLY A 120 -40.20 36.55 10.31
N VAL A 121 -39.40 35.55 9.91
CA VAL A 121 -39.02 35.40 8.49
C VAL A 121 -39.47 34.05 7.95
N VAL A 122 -40.62 34.06 7.28
CA VAL A 122 -40.99 33.03 6.30
C VAL A 122 -40.11 33.24 5.07
N ARG A 123 -39.35 32.22 4.66
CA ARG A 123 -39.22 31.80 3.25
C ARG A 123 -38.31 30.58 3.07
N GLU A 124 -38.89 29.58 2.40
CA GLU A 124 -38.29 28.63 1.47
C GLU A 124 -36.78 28.41 1.63
N VAL A 125 -36.42 27.36 2.36
CA VAL A 125 -35.08 26.77 2.26
C VAL A 125 -35.04 26.10 0.89
N THR A 126 -34.47 26.78 -0.11
CA THR A 126 -34.08 26.11 -1.35
C THR A 126 -32.98 25.12 -0.99
N GLU A 127 -33.31 23.83 -1.00
CA GLU A 127 -32.30 22.78 -1.03
C GLU A 127 -31.42 23.05 -2.26
N LEU A 128 -30.22 23.57 -2.03
CA LEU A 128 -29.17 23.57 -3.04
C LEU A 128 -28.77 22.11 -3.25
N SER A 129 -29.41 21.47 -4.22
CA SER A 129 -28.99 20.18 -4.76
C SER A 129 -27.58 20.37 -5.32
N PHE A 130 -26.57 19.92 -4.57
CA PHE A 130 -25.19 19.92 -5.02
C PHE A 130 -25.00 18.72 -5.95
N GLU A 131 -25.19 18.93 -7.25
CA GLU A 131 -24.75 17.97 -8.26
C GLU A 131 -23.22 18.03 -8.34
N SER A 132 -22.56 17.07 -7.68
CA SER A 132 -21.13 16.88 -7.90
C SER A 132 -20.95 16.24 -9.28
N SER A 133 -20.39 17.00 -10.22
CA SER A 133 -19.94 16.46 -11.49
C SER A 133 -18.44 16.30 -11.50
N TYR A 134 -17.97 15.11 -11.87
CA TYR A 134 -16.55 14.82 -12.02
C TYR A 134 -16.29 14.12 -13.35
N LYS A 135 -15.09 14.35 -13.91
CA LYS A 135 -14.61 13.73 -15.15
C LYS A 135 -13.57 12.67 -14.82
N ASP A 136 -13.70 11.49 -15.41
CA ASP A 136 -12.67 10.45 -15.30
C ASP A 136 -11.46 10.77 -16.20
N SER A 137 -10.42 9.93 -16.11
CA SER A 137 -9.19 10.04 -16.92
C SER A 137 -9.42 9.82 -18.42
N THR A 138 -10.62 9.42 -18.84
CA THR A 138 -11.05 9.29 -20.25
C THR A 138 -11.89 10.49 -20.71
N GLY A 139 -12.14 11.46 -19.82
CA GLY A 139 -12.93 12.66 -20.09
C GLY A 139 -14.44 12.48 -19.94
N ARG A 140 -14.90 11.31 -19.45
CA ARG A 140 -16.32 11.00 -19.30
C ARG A 140 -16.87 11.62 -18.01
N SER A 141 -17.96 12.36 -18.13
CA SER A 141 -18.60 13.07 -17.01
C SER A 141 -19.63 12.19 -16.29
N TYR A 142 -19.60 12.20 -14.96
CA TYR A 142 -20.56 11.55 -14.07
C TYR A 142 -21.21 12.59 -13.16
N VAL A 143 -22.49 12.43 -12.86
CA VAL A 143 -23.24 13.25 -11.90
C VAL A 143 -23.71 12.34 -10.76
N ASP A 144 -23.31 12.65 -9.54
CA ASP A 144 -23.72 11.89 -8.36
C ASP A 144 -24.98 12.52 -7.79
N SER A 145 -26.12 11.84 -7.94
CA SER A 145 -27.39 12.26 -7.32
C SER A 145 -27.66 11.38 -6.11
N THR A 146 -27.15 11.79 -4.94
CA THR A 146 -27.48 11.13 -3.69
C THR A 146 -28.93 11.49 -3.31
N SER A 147 -29.89 10.76 -3.88
CA SER A 147 -31.28 10.80 -3.45
C SER A 147 -31.38 10.09 -2.09
N LEU A 148 -31.37 10.86 -1.00
CA LEU A 148 -31.84 10.40 0.30
C LEU A 148 -33.38 10.45 0.31
N ALA A 149 -33.99 9.56 -0.46
CA ALA A 149 -35.42 9.28 -0.41
C ALA A 149 -35.63 7.76 -0.31
N GLY A 150 -35.83 7.27 0.92
CA GLY A 150 -36.20 5.87 1.14
C GLY A 150 -35.77 5.25 2.47
N MET A 151 -36.06 5.90 3.60
CA MET A 151 -36.37 5.24 4.88
C MET A 151 -37.42 6.06 5.63
#